data_AF-A0A2W4IVZ8-F1
#
_entry.id   AF-A0A2W4IVZ8-F1
#
_cell.length_a   1.000
_cell.length_b   1.000
_cell.length_c   1.000
_cell.angle_alpha   90.00
_cell.angle_beta   90.00
_cell.angle_gamma   90.00
#
_symmetry.space_group_name_H-M   'P 1'
#
loop_
_entity.id
_entity.type
_entity.pdbx_description
1 polymer ?
#
loop_
_entity_poly.entity_id
_entity_poly.type
_entity_poly.pdbx_seq_one_letter_code
_entity_poly.pdbx_strand_id
1 'polypeptide(L)'
;MSTPRVRIGDREIGPDQPPFVIAEMSGNHNGSLERALEIVEAVAKSGADALKLQTYRADTITIDADGPQFRISGDHELWPGANLYQLYDRAHTPWEWHRPIFERARELGLIVFSSPFDPTAIELLEELGSPAYKIASSELVDLPLIRLAAATGKPLIMSTGMASIGEIDAAVRAAREAGCPTPVLLSCTAAYPAPVEAANLRRLPVLADAFQTVVGLSDHTPGIGVAVAAVALGAAVIEKHVTLDRMDGGVDSAFSLEPAELAALATETRRAWSALGTPQIGADPSEQEGLRFRRSLYVVADVRAGDPVTVENVRSIRPAGGLPPDLIGTVLGRTFRVDVPKGTPLTWDLI
;
A
#
# COMPACT_ATOMS: atom_id res chain seq x y z
N MET A 1 0.12 2.08 22.64
CA MET A 1 1.32 1.41 22.10
C MET A 1 1.86 2.29 20.98
N SER A 2 3.18 2.34 20.76
CA SER A 2 3.75 3.10 19.65
C SER A 2 3.36 2.47 18.32
N THR A 3 3.00 3.28 17.34
CA THR A 3 2.76 2.83 15.96
C THR A 3 3.98 2.07 15.43
N PRO A 4 3.84 0.84 14.91
CA PRO A 4 4.97 0.05 14.41
C PRO A 4 5.62 0.75 13.21
N ARG A 5 6.95 0.73 13.16
CA ARG A 5 7.77 1.36 12.11
C ARG A 5 8.98 0.50 11.80
N VAL A 6 9.43 0.56 10.56
CA VAL A 6 10.69 -0.03 10.09
C VAL A 6 11.39 0.95 9.16
N ARG A 7 12.72 0.89 9.09
CA ARG A 7 13.51 1.70 8.16
C ARG A 7 14.21 0.80 7.15
N ILE A 8 14.04 1.06 5.86
CA ILE A 8 14.75 0.38 4.78
C ILE A 8 15.48 1.44 3.97
N GLY A 9 16.81 1.37 3.93
CA GLY A 9 17.63 2.45 3.37
C GLY A 9 17.36 3.77 4.11
N ASP A 10 16.99 4.80 3.35
CA ASP A 10 16.62 6.13 3.84
C ASP A 10 15.11 6.31 4.09
N ARG A 11 14.29 5.27 3.82
CA ARG A 11 12.83 5.33 3.94
C ARG A 11 12.34 4.74 5.25
N GLU A 12 11.58 5.53 5.99
CA GLU A 12 10.75 5.04 7.09
C GLU A 12 9.42 4.53 6.54
N ILE A 13 9.00 3.36 7.03
CA ILE A 13 7.81 2.65 6.59
C ILE A 13 6.93 2.39 7.81
N GLY A 14 5.67 2.77 7.70
CA GLY A 14 4.66 2.64 8.75
C GLY A 14 3.32 3.17 8.26
N PRO A 15 2.24 2.99 9.04
CA PRO A 15 0.89 3.39 8.62
C PRO A 15 0.70 4.91 8.52
N ASP A 16 1.58 5.70 9.13
CA ASP A 16 1.60 7.16 9.05
C ASP A 16 2.62 7.71 8.02
N GLN A 17 3.22 6.83 7.21
CA GLN A 17 4.11 7.18 6.12
C GLN A 17 3.42 6.90 4.77
N PRO A 18 3.77 7.64 3.70
CA PRO A 18 3.33 7.29 2.35
C PRO A 18 3.67 5.82 2.03
N PRO A 19 2.79 5.09 1.30
CA PRO A 19 3.03 3.69 0.98
C PRO A 19 4.36 3.48 0.26
N PHE A 20 5.09 2.45 0.67
CA PHE A 20 6.34 2.03 0.07
C PHE A 20 6.07 1.04 -1.07
N VAL A 21 6.31 1.46 -2.31
CA VAL A 21 6.02 0.69 -3.51
C VAL A 21 7.25 -0.06 -3.99
N ILE A 22 7.14 -1.39 -4.02
CA ILE A 22 8.17 -2.33 -4.45
C ILE A 22 7.80 -2.84 -5.85
N ALA A 23 8.70 -2.62 -6.80
CA ALA A 23 8.65 -3.20 -8.14
C ALA A 23 9.45 -4.51 -8.15
N GLU A 24 8.75 -5.63 -8.30
CA GLU A 24 9.35 -6.97 -8.36
C GLU A 24 9.73 -7.33 -9.79
N MET A 25 11.03 -7.51 -10.05
CA MET A 25 11.52 -7.89 -11.38
C MET A 25 11.25 -9.38 -11.66
N SER A 26 11.46 -10.25 -10.67
CA SER A 26 11.41 -11.71 -10.83
C SER A 26 12.19 -12.17 -12.09
N GLY A 27 11.71 -13.18 -12.81
CA GLY A 27 12.26 -13.66 -14.08
C GLY A 27 11.89 -12.84 -15.33
N ASN A 28 11.30 -11.64 -15.20
CA ASN A 28 10.88 -10.83 -16.36
C ASN A 28 12.05 -10.22 -17.17
N HIS A 29 13.29 -10.38 -16.68
CA HIS A 29 14.49 -10.12 -17.46
C HIS A 29 14.71 -11.11 -18.61
N ASN A 30 13.93 -12.20 -18.69
CA ASN A 30 13.90 -13.13 -19.82
C ASN A 30 15.28 -13.61 -20.29
N GLY A 31 16.18 -13.89 -19.35
CA GLY A 31 17.54 -14.32 -19.66
C GLY A 31 18.41 -13.25 -20.33
N SER A 32 18.15 -11.95 -20.14
CA SER A 32 19.01 -10.85 -20.59
C SER A 32 19.33 -9.83 -19.49
N LEU A 33 20.63 -9.59 -19.24
CA LEU A 33 21.09 -8.53 -18.34
C LEU A 33 20.72 -7.14 -18.86
N GLU A 34 20.84 -6.92 -20.18
CA GLU A 34 20.48 -5.64 -20.81
C GLU A 34 19.00 -5.31 -20.51
N ARG A 35 18.12 -6.29 -20.69
CA ARG A 35 16.70 -6.15 -20.34
C ARG A 35 16.50 -5.90 -18.84
N ALA A 36 17.24 -6.58 -17.97
CA ALA A 36 17.16 -6.33 -16.53
C ALA A 36 17.51 -4.87 -16.18
N LEU A 37 18.53 -4.30 -16.83
CA LEU A 37 18.92 -2.91 -16.66
C LEU A 37 17.88 -1.93 -17.23
N GLU A 38 17.25 -2.26 -18.36
CA GLU A 38 16.11 -1.50 -18.89
C GLU A 38 14.92 -1.49 -17.93
N ILE A 39 14.61 -2.63 -17.29
CA ILE A 39 13.58 -2.70 -16.24
C ILE A 39 13.95 -1.78 -15.07
N VAL A 40 15.21 -1.79 -14.62
CA VAL A 40 15.68 -0.89 -13.54
C VAL A 40 15.42 0.58 -13.91
N GLU A 41 15.71 0.97 -15.14
CA GLU A 41 15.45 2.34 -15.61
C GLU A 41 13.96 2.67 -15.67
N ALA A 42 13.12 1.74 -16.11
CA ALA A 42 11.68 1.92 -16.15
C ALA A 42 11.10 2.08 -14.73
N VAL A 43 11.56 1.26 -13.78
CA VAL A 43 11.17 1.36 -12.36
C VAL A 43 11.57 2.72 -11.78
N ALA A 44 12.80 3.18 -12.03
CA ALA A 44 13.27 4.49 -11.54
C ALA A 44 12.42 5.66 -12.06
N LYS A 45 11.94 5.59 -13.30
CA LYS A 45 11.09 6.62 -13.92
C LYS A 45 9.63 6.57 -13.43
N SER A 46 9.19 5.46 -12.83
CA SER A 46 7.80 5.26 -12.41
C SER A 46 7.43 5.96 -11.10
N GLY A 47 8.42 6.27 -10.25
CA GLY A 47 8.19 6.76 -8.89
C GLY A 47 7.94 5.67 -7.84
N ALA A 48 8.14 4.39 -8.19
CA ALA A 48 8.30 3.31 -7.21
C ALA A 48 9.52 3.56 -6.32
N ASP A 49 9.48 3.08 -5.08
CA ASP A 49 10.51 3.35 -4.08
C ASP A 49 11.65 2.32 -4.12
N ALA A 50 11.34 1.09 -4.52
CA ALA A 50 12.31 0.01 -4.54
C ALA A 50 12.19 -0.93 -5.74
N LEU A 51 13.33 -1.51 -6.12
CA LEU A 51 13.45 -2.67 -6.99
C LEU A 51 13.72 -3.92 -6.14
N LYS A 52 12.99 -4.99 -6.42
CA LYS A 52 13.19 -6.30 -5.81
C LYS A 52 13.56 -7.36 -6.85
N LEU A 53 14.47 -8.25 -6.44
CA LEU A 53 14.89 -9.43 -7.19
C LEU A 53 14.50 -10.73 -6.46
N GLN A 54 14.78 -11.85 -7.12
CA GLN A 54 14.80 -13.18 -6.52
C GLN A 54 16.20 -13.77 -6.67
N THR A 55 16.78 -14.23 -5.56
CA THR A 55 18.14 -14.76 -5.52
C THR A 55 18.07 -16.22 -5.11
N TYR A 56 18.06 -17.10 -6.10
CA TYR A 56 18.24 -18.54 -5.97
C TYR A 56 18.94 -19.12 -7.21
N ARG A 57 19.40 -20.36 -7.12
CA ARG A 57 19.63 -21.23 -8.28
C ARG A 57 18.69 -22.42 -8.20
N ALA A 58 18.43 -23.08 -9.34
CA ALA A 58 17.58 -24.25 -9.37
C ALA A 58 18.05 -25.35 -8.41
N ASP A 59 19.37 -25.54 -8.29
CA ASP A 59 20.00 -26.54 -7.41
C ASP A 59 20.04 -26.16 -5.92
N THR A 60 19.77 -24.89 -5.57
CA THR A 60 19.68 -24.45 -4.18
C THR A 60 18.25 -24.44 -3.65
N ILE A 61 17.26 -24.21 -4.51
CA ILE A 61 15.84 -24.16 -4.13
C ILE A 61 15.11 -25.50 -4.38
N THR A 62 15.61 -26.33 -5.29
CA THR A 62 15.06 -27.65 -5.59
C THR A 62 16.16 -28.61 -6.05
N ILE A 63 15.81 -29.78 -6.57
CA ILE A 63 16.76 -30.76 -7.11
C ILE A 63 16.37 -31.17 -8.52
N ASP A 64 17.35 -31.60 -9.32
CA ASP A 64 17.11 -32.15 -10.66
C ASP A 64 16.48 -33.54 -10.54
N ALA A 65 15.15 -33.54 -10.38
CA ALA A 65 14.31 -34.71 -10.26
C ALA A 65 12.99 -34.50 -11.00
N ASP A 66 12.45 -35.57 -11.56
CA ASP A 66 11.26 -35.51 -12.43
C ASP A 66 10.05 -36.31 -11.90
N GLY A 67 10.06 -36.62 -10.61
CA GLY A 67 8.92 -37.26 -9.93
C GLY A 67 7.68 -36.36 -9.92
N PRO A 68 6.46 -36.92 -9.70
CA PRO A 68 5.21 -36.16 -9.69
C PRO A 68 5.20 -34.94 -8.76
N GLN A 69 5.92 -35.01 -7.64
CA GLN A 69 6.07 -33.93 -6.66
C GLN A 69 6.92 -32.74 -7.15
N PHE A 70 7.71 -32.92 -8.21
CA PHE A 70 8.53 -31.88 -8.84
C PHE A 70 7.88 -31.30 -10.10
N ARG A 71 6.60 -31.61 -10.34
CA ARG A 71 5.85 -31.12 -11.49
C ARG A 71 4.67 -30.27 -11.05
N ILE A 72 4.50 -29.15 -11.73
CA ILE A 72 3.33 -28.30 -11.61
C ILE A 72 2.13 -29.04 -12.22
N SER A 73 0.95 -28.84 -11.64
CA SER A 73 -0.27 -29.49 -12.13
C SER A 73 -0.54 -29.16 -13.59
N GLY A 74 -1.15 -30.11 -14.32
CA GLY A 74 -1.41 -29.93 -15.75
C GLY A 74 -2.48 -28.88 -16.08
N ASP A 75 -3.27 -28.47 -15.09
CA ASP A 75 -4.31 -27.44 -15.16
C ASP A 75 -3.84 -26.05 -14.69
N HIS A 76 -2.57 -25.90 -14.31
CA HIS A 76 -2.01 -24.60 -13.94
C HIS A 76 -2.00 -23.66 -15.15
N GLU A 77 -2.46 -22.42 -14.97
CA GLU A 77 -2.68 -21.46 -16.06
C GLU A 77 -1.41 -21.10 -16.81
N LEU A 78 -0.32 -20.79 -16.10
CA LEU A 78 0.93 -20.31 -16.71
C LEU A 78 1.99 -21.39 -16.97
N TRP A 79 2.08 -22.41 -16.12
CA TRP A 79 3.16 -23.40 -16.17
C TRP A 79 2.66 -24.85 -16.14
N PRO A 80 1.69 -25.23 -17.00
CA PRO A 80 1.06 -26.55 -16.94
C PRO A 80 2.08 -27.67 -17.14
N GLY A 81 2.17 -28.59 -16.17
CA GLY A 81 3.06 -29.76 -16.26
C GLY A 81 4.56 -29.47 -16.17
N ALA A 82 4.96 -28.21 -15.93
CA ALA A 82 6.36 -27.81 -15.89
C ALA A 82 7.12 -28.52 -14.75
N ASN A 83 8.36 -28.92 -15.03
CA ASN A 83 9.28 -29.42 -14.00
C ASN A 83 9.88 -28.22 -13.23
N LEU A 84 9.91 -28.30 -11.89
CA LEU A 84 10.37 -27.22 -11.02
C LEU A 84 11.82 -26.81 -11.30
N TYR A 85 12.73 -27.79 -11.42
CA TYR A 85 14.15 -27.50 -11.64
C TYR A 85 14.36 -26.74 -12.95
N GLN A 86 13.74 -27.19 -14.04
CA GLN A 86 13.83 -26.54 -15.35
C GLN A 86 13.18 -25.15 -15.37
N LEU A 87 12.07 -24.98 -14.66
CA LEU A 87 11.39 -23.69 -14.54
C LEU A 87 12.28 -22.67 -13.82
N TYR A 88 12.85 -23.07 -12.67
CA TYR A 88 13.72 -22.23 -11.87
C TYR A 88 15.05 -21.95 -12.57
N ASP A 89 15.62 -22.91 -13.28
CA ASP A 89 16.83 -22.70 -14.08
C ASP A 89 16.61 -21.65 -15.17
N ARG A 90 15.44 -21.67 -15.83
CA ARG A 90 15.06 -20.65 -16.80
C ARG A 90 14.77 -19.29 -16.18
N ALA A 91 14.20 -19.25 -14.98
CA ALA A 91 13.67 -18.04 -14.35
C ALA A 91 14.69 -17.27 -13.51
N HIS A 92 15.70 -17.94 -12.95
CA HIS A 92 16.61 -17.33 -11.99
C HIS A 92 17.41 -16.17 -12.58
N THR A 93 17.74 -15.20 -11.73
CA THR A 93 18.73 -14.17 -12.07
C THR A 93 20.14 -14.72 -11.83
N PRO A 94 21.03 -14.75 -12.84
CA PRO A 94 22.42 -15.16 -12.65
C PRO A 94 23.14 -14.36 -11.57
N TRP A 95 24.05 -15.00 -10.83
CA TRP A 95 24.74 -14.38 -9.68
C TRP A 95 25.52 -13.13 -10.08
N GLU A 96 26.23 -13.22 -11.19
CA GLU A 96 27.05 -12.15 -11.73
C GLU A 96 26.23 -10.93 -12.18
N TRP A 97 24.91 -11.05 -12.36
CA TRP A 97 24.03 -9.93 -12.73
C TRP A 97 23.59 -9.11 -11.54
N HIS A 98 23.62 -9.66 -10.33
CA HIS A 98 23.12 -8.95 -9.15
C HIS A 98 23.93 -7.68 -8.88
N ARG A 99 25.26 -7.73 -9.02
CA ARG A 99 26.12 -6.55 -8.85
C ARG A 99 25.77 -5.40 -9.80
N PRO A 100 25.78 -5.55 -11.13
CA PRO A 100 25.44 -4.47 -12.05
C PRO A 100 24.00 -3.98 -11.88
N ILE A 101 23.04 -4.85 -11.55
CA ILE A 101 21.65 -4.44 -11.27
C ILE A 101 21.58 -3.58 -10.00
N PHE A 102 22.24 -4.01 -8.91
CA PHE A 102 22.29 -3.25 -7.65
C PHE A 102 22.96 -1.89 -7.82
N GLU A 103 24.08 -1.85 -8.55
CA GLU A 103 24.80 -0.61 -8.87
C GLU A 103 23.91 0.34 -9.68
N ARG A 104 23.26 -0.16 -10.75
CA ARG A 104 22.37 0.66 -11.57
C ARG A 104 21.17 1.19 -10.79
N ALA A 105 20.55 0.37 -9.95
CA ALA A 105 19.43 0.80 -9.13
C ALA A 105 19.84 1.93 -8.16
N ARG A 106 21.01 1.81 -7.53
CA ARG A 106 21.55 2.84 -6.62
C ARG A 106 21.90 4.14 -7.34
N GLU A 107 22.51 4.07 -8.53
CA GLU A 107 22.79 5.25 -9.36
C GLU A 107 21.53 6.05 -9.67
N LEU A 108 20.41 5.35 -9.85
CA LEU A 108 19.10 5.95 -10.14
C LEU A 108 18.30 6.30 -8.87
N GLY A 109 18.89 6.14 -7.68
CA GLY A 109 18.26 6.49 -6.41
C GLY A 109 17.20 5.51 -5.91
N LEU A 110 17.15 4.30 -6.46
CA LEU A 110 16.25 3.24 -5.97
C LEU A 110 16.85 2.52 -4.78
N ILE A 111 16.00 2.15 -3.82
CA ILE A 111 16.31 1.10 -2.87
C ILE A 111 16.30 -0.23 -3.62
N VAL A 112 17.32 -1.07 -3.44
CA VAL A 112 17.41 -2.37 -4.10
C VAL A 112 17.71 -3.46 -3.08
N PHE A 113 16.92 -4.52 -3.11
CA PHE A 113 17.07 -5.71 -2.29
C PHE A 113 16.53 -6.94 -3.02
N SER A 114 16.58 -8.11 -2.39
CA SER A 114 16.13 -9.35 -3.01
C SER A 114 15.45 -10.28 -2.01
N SER A 115 14.85 -11.32 -2.55
CA SER A 115 14.33 -12.47 -1.81
C SER A 115 15.38 -13.58 -1.84
N PRO A 116 16.05 -13.89 -0.70
CA PRO A 116 16.91 -15.06 -0.61
C PRO A 116 16.06 -16.32 -0.40
N PHE A 117 16.40 -17.40 -1.10
CA PHE A 117 15.73 -18.70 -0.94
C PHE A 117 16.64 -19.76 -0.26
N ASP A 118 17.90 -19.42 -0.04
CA ASP A 118 18.88 -20.29 0.60
C ASP A 118 20.01 -19.47 1.25
N PRO A 119 20.87 -20.09 2.10
CA PRO A 119 21.97 -19.38 2.76
C PRO A 119 22.96 -18.68 1.82
N THR A 120 23.27 -19.25 0.65
CA THR A 120 24.23 -18.65 -0.29
C THR A 120 23.68 -17.38 -0.92
N ALA A 121 22.36 -17.29 -1.07
CA ALA A 121 21.69 -16.05 -1.48
C ALA A 121 21.85 -14.94 -0.43
N ILE A 122 21.78 -15.27 0.87
CA ILE A 122 22.01 -14.30 1.94
C ILE A 122 23.45 -13.79 1.91
N GLU A 123 24.43 -14.69 1.73
CA GLU A 123 25.85 -14.33 1.60
C GLU A 123 26.09 -13.33 0.46
N LEU A 124 25.58 -13.62 -0.75
CA LEU A 124 25.68 -12.72 -1.90
C LEU A 124 25.05 -11.34 -1.60
N LEU A 125 23.87 -11.33 -0.97
CA LEU A 125 23.17 -10.09 -0.66
C LEU A 125 23.83 -9.27 0.46
N GLU A 126 24.54 -9.90 1.39
CA GLU A 126 25.42 -9.22 2.35
C GLU A 126 26.60 -8.56 1.62
N GLU A 127 27.29 -9.27 0.72
CA GLU A 127 28.39 -8.71 -0.08
C GLU A 127 27.95 -7.50 -0.91
N LEU A 128 26.72 -7.54 -1.42
CA LEU A 128 26.14 -6.45 -2.21
C LEU A 128 25.65 -5.30 -1.35
N GLY A 129 25.57 -5.44 -0.02
CA GLY A 129 25.05 -4.42 0.88
C GLY A 129 23.53 -4.21 0.75
N SER A 130 22.77 -5.29 0.58
CA SER A 130 21.29 -5.23 0.56
C SER A 130 20.78 -4.62 1.88
N PRO A 131 19.87 -3.62 1.85
CA PRO A 131 19.39 -2.94 3.05
C PRO A 131 18.27 -3.68 3.79
N ALA A 132 17.68 -4.71 3.17
CA ALA A 132 16.61 -5.53 3.72
C ALA A 132 16.56 -6.89 2.99
N TYR A 133 15.70 -7.79 3.48
CA TYR A 133 15.36 -9.04 2.81
C TYR A 133 13.86 -9.23 2.65
N LYS A 134 13.48 -9.90 1.57
CA LYS A 134 12.13 -10.41 1.35
C LYS A 134 12.08 -11.91 1.61
N ILE A 135 11.25 -12.36 2.54
CA ILE A 135 10.92 -13.78 2.67
C ILE A 135 9.67 -14.06 1.81
N ALA A 136 9.78 -14.93 0.82
CA ALA A 136 8.68 -15.31 -0.05
C ALA A 136 7.66 -16.19 0.69
N SER A 137 6.44 -16.31 0.15
CA SER A 137 5.33 -16.99 0.85
C SER A 137 5.63 -18.47 1.11
N SER A 138 6.29 -19.15 0.17
CA SER A 138 6.66 -20.56 0.30
C SER A 138 7.73 -20.78 1.38
N GLU A 139 8.62 -19.79 1.55
CA GLU A 139 9.74 -19.83 2.51
C GLU A 139 9.34 -19.34 3.91
N LEU A 140 8.10 -18.89 4.12
CA LEU A 140 7.64 -18.44 5.44
C LEU A 140 7.74 -19.52 6.51
N VAL A 141 7.64 -20.80 6.11
CA VAL A 141 7.78 -21.95 7.01
C VAL A 141 9.24 -22.37 7.22
N ASP A 142 10.18 -21.82 6.46
CA ASP A 142 11.62 -22.07 6.63
C ASP A 142 12.17 -21.18 7.76
N LEU A 143 11.86 -21.58 8.99
CA LEU A 143 12.30 -20.86 10.18
C LEU A 143 13.85 -20.76 10.29
N PRO A 144 14.65 -21.79 9.92
CA PRO A 144 16.10 -21.64 9.81
C PRO A 144 16.54 -20.50 8.89
N LEU A 145 15.99 -20.40 7.67
CA LEU A 145 16.30 -19.32 6.73
C LEU A 145 15.90 -17.94 7.29
N ILE A 146 14.71 -17.84 7.91
CA ILE A 146 14.24 -16.60 8.55
C ILE A 146 15.19 -16.17 9.66
N ARG A 147 15.64 -17.09 10.52
CA ARG A 147 16.60 -16.76 11.59
C ARG A 147 17.93 -16.31 11.01
N LEU A 148 18.41 -16.96 9.96
CA LEU A 148 19.66 -16.60 9.29
C LEU A 148 19.58 -15.17 8.71
N ALA A 149 18.50 -14.84 8.01
CA ALA A 149 18.30 -13.49 7.47
C ALA A 149 18.13 -12.43 8.57
N ALA A 150 17.39 -12.74 9.64
CA ALA A 150 17.19 -11.83 10.76
C ALA A 150 18.48 -11.58 11.58
N ALA A 151 19.35 -12.59 11.68
CA ALA A 151 20.63 -12.52 12.40
C ALA A 151 21.62 -11.51 11.82
N THR A 152 21.42 -11.05 10.58
CA THR A 152 22.22 -9.96 10.01
C THR A 152 21.82 -8.58 10.57
N GLY A 153 20.72 -8.51 11.33
CA GLY A 153 20.17 -7.28 11.90
C GLY A 153 19.37 -6.42 10.92
N LYS A 154 19.13 -6.93 9.70
CA LYS A 154 18.39 -6.20 8.65
C LYS A 154 16.87 -6.38 8.79
N PRO A 155 16.08 -5.39 8.32
CA PRO A 155 14.64 -5.53 8.17
C PRO A 155 14.24 -6.74 7.31
N LEU A 156 13.18 -7.44 7.73
CA LEU A 156 12.55 -8.50 6.96
C LEU A 156 11.15 -8.07 6.49
N ILE A 157 10.85 -8.35 5.22
CA ILE A 157 9.51 -8.25 4.63
C ILE A 157 9.03 -9.67 4.30
N MET A 158 8.06 -10.20 5.01
CA MET A 158 7.62 -11.60 4.89
C MET A 158 6.23 -11.68 4.26
N SER A 159 6.09 -12.39 3.14
CA SER A 159 4.76 -12.61 2.55
C SER A 159 4.07 -13.78 3.24
N THR A 160 2.76 -13.67 3.43
CA THR A 160 1.98 -14.65 4.19
C THR A 160 0.96 -15.40 3.33
N GLY A 161 1.25 -15.59 2.04
CA GLY A 161 0.39 -16.38 1.16
C GLY A 161 0.34 -17.84 1.63
N MET A 162 -0.83 -18.47 1.55
CA MET A 162 -1.10 -19.86 1.99
C MET A 162 -0.98 -20.13 3.50
N ALA A 163 -0.26 -19.29 4.24
CA ALA A 163 0.05 -19.51 5.63
C ALA A 163 -1.17 -19.40 6.56
N SER A 164 -1.24 -20.31 7.52
CA SER A 164 -2.10 -20.22 8.69
C SER A 164 -1.58 -19.20 9.70
N ILE A 165 -2.44 -18.76 10.62
CA ILE A 165 -2.02 -17.84 11.69
C ILE A 165 -0.89 -18.43 12.57
N GLY A 166 -0.86 -19.75 12.75
CA GLY A 166 0.18 -20.43 13.52
C GLY A 166 1.54 -20.44 12.83
N GLU A 167 1.57 -20.61 11.51
CA GLU A 167 2.80 -20.50 10.71
C GLU A 167 3.34 -19.06 10.71
N ILE A 168 2.44 -18.07 10.61
CA ILE A 168 2.83 -16.65 10.69
C ILE A 168 3.39 -16.33 12.08
N ASP A 169 2.78 -16.81 13.17
CA ASP A 169 3.31 -16.64 14.53
C ASP A 169 4.71 -17.25 14.69
N ALA A 170 4.92 -18.46 14.18
CA ALA A 170 6.22 -19.11 14.22
C ALA A 170 7.30 -18.32 13.45
N ALA A 171 6.97 -17.82 12.26
CA ALA A 171 7.87 -16.98 11.45
C ALA A 171 8.19 -15.65 12.13
N VAL A 172 7.19 -14.95 12.68
CA VAL A 172 7.37 -13.68 13.39
C VAL A 172 8.23 -13.87 14.64
N ARG A 173 8.02 -14.94 15.41
CA ARG A 173 8.88 -15.27 16.56
C ARG A 173 10.31 -15.55 16.13
N ALA A 174 10.51 -16.39 15.12
CA ALA A 174 11.84 -16.70 14.58
C ALA A 174 12.59 -15.44 14.16
N ALA A 175 11.93 -14.52 13.44
CA ALA A 175 12.51 -13.24 13.04
C ALA A 175 12.88 -12.36 14.25
N ARG A 176 11.95 -12.21 15.21
CA ARG A 176 12.15 -11.35 16.40
C ARG A 176 13.27 -11.84 17.30
N GLU A 177 13.32 -13.14 17.57
CA GLU A 177 14.33 -13.76 18.42
C GLU A 177 15.74 -13.69 17.80
N ALA A 178 15.82 -13.67 16.47
CA ALA A 178 17.09 -13.69 15.75
C ALA A 178 17.66 -12.30 15.42
N GLY A 179 16.90 -11.20 15.55
CA GLY A 179 17.45 -9.85 15.34
C GLY A 179 16.55 -8.89 14.55
N CYS A 180 15.36 -9.30 14.15
CA CYS A 180 14.39 -8.46 13.43
C CYS A 180 13.15 -8.18 14.31
N PRO A 181 13.16 -7.15 15.18
CA PRO A 181 12.08 -6.92 16.15
C PRO A 181 10.72 -6.55 15.51
N THR A 182 10.75 -5.91 14.34
CA THR A 182 9.56 -5.40 13.64
C THR A 182 9.54 -5.88 12.18
N PRO A 183 9.25 -7.17 11.93
CA PRO A 183 9.16 -7.68 10.55
C PRO A 183 7.90 -7.15 9.87
N VAL A 184 7.98 -6.74 8.61
CA VAL A 184 6.81 -6.35 7.82
C VAL A 184 6.09 -7.61 7.34
N LEU A 185 4.76 -7.66 7.47
CA LEU A 185 3.95 -8.77 6.95
C LEU A 185 3.16 -8.34 5.72
N LEU A 186 3.33 -9.05 4.60
CA LEU A 186 2.54 -8.81 3.41
C LEU A 186 1.41 -9.84 3.30
N SER A 187 0.16 -9.36 3.35
CA SER A 187 -0.97 -10.15 2.88
C SER A 187 -0.73 -10.50 1.41
N CYS A 188 -0.98 -11.74 1.03
CA CYS A 188 -0.64 -12.24 -0.30
C CYS A 188 -1.61 -13.38 -0.66
N THR A 189 -1.96 -13.46 -1.94
CA THR A 189 -2.63 -14.64 -2.51
C THR A 189 -1.65 -15.26 -3.51
N ALA A 190 -1.16 -16.46 -3.20
CA ALA A 190 -0.19 -17.18 -4.03
C ALA A 190 -0.89 -17.88 -5.20
N ALA A 191 -1.44 -17.07 -6.11
CA ALA A 191 -2.04 -17.48 -7.38
C ALA A 191 -1.60 -16.49 -8.45
N TYR A 192 -1.39 -16.96 -9.68
CA TYR A 192 -0.68 -16.23 -10.72
C TYR A 192 -1.40 -16.39 -12.09
N PRO A 193 -2.26 -15.44 -12.49
CA PRO A 193 -2.76 -14.29 -11.71
C PRO A 193 -3.69 -14.70 -10.56
N ALA A 194 -3.79 -13.85 -9.54
CA ALA A 194 -4.74 -14.04 -8.46
C ALA A 194 -6.14 -13.49 -8.83
N PRO A 195 -7.23 -14.23 -8.58
CA PRO A 195 -8.58 -13.68 -8.66
C PRO A 195 -8.76 -12.50 -7.69
N VAL A 196 -9.43 -11.44 -8.14
CA VAL A 196 -9.61 -10.20 -7.35
C VAL A 196 -10.32 -10.48 -6.02
N GLU A 197 -11.35 -11.31 -6.04
CA GLU A 197 -12.12 -11.74 -4.87
C GLU A 197 -11.30 -12.57 -3.89
N ALA A 198 -10.23 -13.22 -4.34
CA ALA A 198 -9.35 -14.02 -3.49
C ALA A 198 -8.34 -13.17 -2.70
N ALA A 199 -8.07 -11.93 -3.13
CA ALA A 199 -7.13 -11.02 -2.47
C ALA A 199 -7.44 -10.80 -0.98
N ASN A 200 -8.74 -10.76 -0.64
CA ASN A 200 -9.24 -10.71 0.74
C ASN A 200 -8.53 -9.68 1.63
N LEU A 201 -8.58 -8.40 1.23
CA LEU A 201 -7.86 -7.31 1.90
C LEU A 201 -8.24 -7.09 3.37
N ARG A 202 -9.37 -7.65 3.83
CA ARG A 202 -9.76 -7.62 5.25
C ARG A 202 -8.79 -8.37 6.16
N ARG A 203 -7.84 -9.14 5.62
CA ARG A 203 -6.72 -9.74 6.36
C ARG A 203 -5.73 -8.71 6.89
N LEU A 204 -5.56 -7.56 6.22
CA LEU A 204 -4.58 -6.54 6.60
C LEU A 204 -4.74 -6.05 8.05
N PRO A 205 -5.92 -5.55 8.48
CA PRO A 205 -6.09 -5.11 9.87
C PRO A 205 -5.94 -6.27 10.86
N VAL A 206 -6.34 -7.50 10.49
CA VAL A 206 -6.18 -8.69 11.34
C VAL A 206 -4.70 -9.00 11.56
N LEU A 207 -3.86 -8.95 10.51
CA LEU A 207 -2.42 -9.16 10.62
C LEU A 207 -1.75 -8.06 11.46
N ALA A 208 -2.16 -6.80 11.26
CA ALA A 208 -1.63 -5.66 12.00
C ALA A 208 -1.93 -5.81 13.50
N ASP A 209 -3.17 -6.14 13.85
CA ASP A 209 -3.61 -6.30 15.23
C ASP A 209 -3.00 -7.55 15.89
N ALA A 210 -2.96 -8.69 15.20
CA ALA A 210 -2.46 -9.94 15.77
C ALA A 210 -0.96 -9.89 16.07
N PHE A 211 -0.18 -9.28 15.17
CA PHE A 211 1.28 -9.31 15.25
C PHE A 211 1.90 -7.97 15.68
N GLN A 212 1.10 -6.91 15.82
CA GLN A 212 1.55 -5.57 16.23
C GLN A 212 2.72 -5.08 15.38
N THR A 213 2.58 -5.16 14.06
CA THR A 213 3.64 -4.85 13.10
C THR A 213 3.12 -4.09 11.89
N VAL A 214 4.05 -3.61 11.05
CA VAL A 214 3.73 -2.99 9.78
C VAL A 214 3.18 -4.05 8.82
N VAL A 215 2.08 -3.73 8.15
CA VAL A 215 1.47 -4.62 7.16
C VAL A 215 1.50 -4.01 5.76
N GLY A 216 1.43 -4.86 4.76
CA GLY A 216 1.36 -4.48 3.37
C GLY A 216 0.68 -5.54 2.51
N LEU A 217 0.70 -5.34 1.21
CA LEU A 217 0.14 -6.26 0.22
C LEU A 217 1.23 -6.65 -0.79
N SER A 218 1.39 -7.95 -1.02
CA SER A 218 2.07 -8.50 -2.20
C SER A 218 0.99 -9.02 -3.14
N ASP A 219 0.83 -8.34 -4.28
CA ASP A 219 -0.35 -8.41 -5.13
C ASP A 219 -0.06 -9.04 -6.49
N HIS A 220 -0.82 -10.09 -6.81
CA HIS A 220 -0.75 -10.81 -8.09
C HIS A 220 -2.06 -10.68 -8.88
N THR A 221 -2.97 -9.80 -8.45
CA THR A 221 -4.22 -9.53 -9.19
C THR A 221 -3.95 -8.66 -10.42
N PRO A 222 -4.78 -8.71 -11.48
CA PRO A 222 -4.65 -7.80 -12.62
C PRO A 222 -4.89 -6.33 -12.25
N GLY A 223 -4.16 -5.41 -12.90
CA GLY A 223 -4.29 -3.96 -12.68
C GLY A 223 -3.78 -3.50 -11.30
N ILE A 224 -4.31 -2.37 -10.82
CA ILE A 224 -3.85 -1.69 -9.59
C ILE A 224 -4.94 -1.47 -8.53
N GLY A 225 -6.20 -1.79 -8.84
CA GLY A 225 -7.34 -1.42 -7.98
C GLY A 225 -7.29 -2.06 -6.59
N VAL A 226 -6.84 -3.32 -6.51
CA VAL A 226 -6.69 -4.06 -5.25
C VAL A 226 -5.59 -3.43 -4.40
N ALA A 227 -4.43 -3.15 -4.99
CA ALA A 227 -3.33 -2.47 -4.31
C ALA A 227 -3.71 -1.08 -3.79
N VAL A 228 -4.44 -0.28 -4.56
CA VAL A 228 -4.95 1.04 -4.11
C VAL A 228 -5.94 0.88 -2.96
N ALA A 229 -6.87 -0.08 -3.04
CA ALA A 229 -7.83 -0.35 -1.96
C ALA A 229 -7.16 -0.84 -0.67
N ALA A 230 -6.04 -1.56 -0.76
CA ALA A 230 -5.29 -2.05 0.39
C ALA A 230 -4.72 -0.92 1.25
N VAL A 231 -4.35 0.21 0.65
CA VAL A 231 -3.88 1.40 1.37
C VAL A 231 -4.94 1.89 2.37
N ALA A 232 -6.21 1.90 1.96
CA ALA A 232 -7.32 2.30 2.85
C ALA A 232 -7.55 1.33 4.03
N LEU A 233 -6.98 0.13 3.97
CA LEU A 233 -7.03 -0.89 5.02
C LEU A 233 -5.71 -0.99 5.80
N GLY A 234 -4.82 0.00 5.65
CA GLY A 234 -3.60 0.13 6.44
C GLY A 234 -2.35 -0.50 5.82
N ALA A 235 -2.38 -0.89 4.53
CA ALA A 235 -1.18 -1.35 3.85
C ALA A 235 -0.17 -0.20 3.69
N ALA A 236 0.97 -0.32 4.37
CA ALA A 236 2.10 0.61 4.27
C ALA A 236 3.15 0.19 3.23
N VAL A 237 3.07 -1.06 2.76
CA VAL A 237 3.94 -1.61 1.71
C VAL A 237 3.06 -2.21 0.61
N ILE A 238 3.39 -1.95 -0.64
CA ILE A 238 2.71 -2.51 -1.82
C ILE A 238 3.78 -3.11 -2.72
N GLU A 239 3.65 -4.39 -3.06
CA GLU A 239 4.55 -5.10 -3.97
C GLU A 239 3.78 -5.61 -5.18
N LYS A 240 4.31 -5.31 -6.38
CA LYS A 240 3.77 -5.76 -7.67
C LYS A 240 4.90 -6.18 -8.60
N HIS A 241 4.68 -7.27 -9.34
CA HIS A 241 5.60 -7.66 -10.43
C HIS A 241 5.59 -6.64 -11.56
N VAL A 242 6.71 -6.47 -12.24
CA VAL A 242 6.88 -5.50 -13.33
C VAL A 242 7.59 -6.10 -14.55
N THR A 243 7.18 -5.68 -15.73
CA THR A 243 7.82 -6.02 -17.02
C THR A 243 7.88 -4.75 -17.90
N LEU A 244 8.67 -4.77 -18.97
CA LEU A 244 8.68 -3.69 -19.96
C LEU A 244 7.45 -3.75 -20.85
N ASP A 245 7.12 -4.94 -21.33
CA ASP A 245 5.95 -5.26 -22.15
C ASP A 245 5.53 -6.69 -21.81
N ARG A 246 4.23 -6.94 -21.62
CA ARG A 246 3.72 -8.30 -21.40
C ARG A 246 3.81 -9.16 -22.66
N MET A 247 3.75 -8.54 -23.83
CA MET A 247 3.81 -9.21 -25.14
C MET A 247 5.16 -9.88 -25.40
N ASP A 248 6.22 -9.45 -24.72
CA ASP A 248 7.54 -10.09 -24.77
C ASP A 248 7.56 -11.49 -24.14
N GLY A 249 6.48 -11.88 -23.44
CA GLY A 249 6.42 -13.11 -22.67
C GLY A 249 7.38 -13.08 -21.48
N GLY A 250 7.63 -14.25 -20.91
CA GLY A 250 8.39 -14.41 -19.69
C GLY A 250 7.65 -15.30 -18.69
N VAL A 251 8.34 -15.71 -17.64
CA VAL A 251 7.77 -16.63 -16.64
C VAL A 251 6.60 -15.98 -15.89
N ASP A 252 6.70 -14.68 -15.62
CA ASP A 252 5.76 -13.91 -14.78
C ASP A 252 5.10 -12.74 -15.52
N SER A 253 5.29 -12.60 -16.83
CA SER A 253 4.90 -11.38 -17.55
C SER A 253 3.38 -11.15 -17.54
N ALA A 254 2.58 -12.22 -17.59
CA ALA A 254 1.13 -12.16 -17.73
C ALA A 254 0.40 -11.33 -16.64
N PHE A 255 0.92 -11.31 -15.42
CA PHE A 255 0.32 -10.59 -14.27
C PHE A 255 1.16 -9.40 -13.78
N SER A 256 2.29 -9.15 -14.45
CA SER A 256 3.18 -8.03 -14.15
C SER A 256 2.59 -6.71 -14.65
N LEU A 257 2.97 -5.58 -14.04
CA LEU A 257 2.62 -4.24 -14.52
C LEU A 257 3.62 -3.76 -15.56
N GLU A 258 3.13 -3.06 -16.57
CA GLU A 258 3.96 -2.30 -17.50
C GLU A 258 4.33 -0.92 -16.90
N PRO A 259 5.33 -0.20 -17.46
CA PRO A 259 5.87 1.01 -16.84
C PRO A 259 4.82 2.10 -16.55
N ALA A 260 3.84 2.28 -17.43
CA ALA A 260 2.75 3.25 -17.23
C ALA A 260 1.82 2.86 -16.07
N GLU A 261 1.55 1.56 -15.89
CA GLU A 261 0.71 1.06 -14.81
C GLU A 261 1.45 1.09 -13.46
N LEU A 262 2.76 0.83 -13.45
CA LEU A 262 3.59 1.02 -12.25
C LEU A 262 3.62 2.50 -11.83
N ALA A 263 3.74 3.43 -12.78
CA ALA A 263 3.67 4.85 -12.48
C ALA A 263 2.29 5.27 -11.95
N ALA A 264 1.23 4.69 -12.50
CA ALA A 264 -0.14 4.86 -11.99
C ALA A 264 -0.27 4.28 -10.57
N LEU A 265 0.30 3.10 -10.29
CA LEU A 265 0.29 2.49 -8.96
C LEU A 265 0.97 3.41 -7.94
N ALA A 266 2.17 3.91 -8.22
CA ALA A 266 2.89 4.81 -7.33
C ALA A 266 2.11 6.11 -7.06
N THR A 267 1.48 6.67 -8.10
CA THR A 267 0.66 7.89 -7.98
C THR A 267 -0.61 7.64 -7.16
N GLU A 268 -1.37 6.60 -7.49
CA GLU A 268 -2.70 6.37 -6.92
C GLU A 268 -2.64 5.81 -5.49
N THR A 269 -1.62 5.02 -5.14
CA THR A 269 -1.42 4.59 -3.74
C THR A 269 -1.07 5.77 -2.84
N ARG A 270 -0.23 6.71 -3.31
CA ARG A 270 0.06 7.95 -2.58
C ARG A 270 -1.17 8.84 -2.45
N ARG A 271 -1.98 8.98 -3.50
CA ARG A 271 -3.25 9.73 -3.45
C ARG A 271 -4.24 9.10 -2.48
N ALA A 272 -4.40 7.78 -2.52
CA ALA A 272 -5.26 7.05 -1.61
C ALA A 272 -4.84 7.26 -0.15
N TRP A 273 -3.54 7.16 0.15
CA TRP A 273 -3.03 7.43 1.49
C TRP A 273 -3.29 8.87 1.93
N SER A 274 -2.97 9.86 1.10
CA SER A 274 -3.24 11.28 1.40
C SER A 274 -4.74 11.55 1.63
N ALA A 275 -5.61 10.84 0.92
CA ALA A 275 -7.06 10.99 1.04
C ALA A 275 -7.65 10.40 2.33
N LEU A 276 -6.92 9.54 3.05
CA LEU A 276 -7.37 9.04 4.35
C LEU A 276 -7.43 10.14 5.41
N GLY A 277 -6.59 11.17 5.27
CA GLY A 277 -6.62 12.35 6.13
C GLY A 277 -6.51 12.04 7.62
N THR A 278 -7.27 12.76 8.43
CA THR A 278 -7.34 12.58 9.89
C THR A 278 -8.76 12.17 10.30
N PRO A 279 -8.93 11.50 11.45
CA PRO A 279 -10.24 11.10 11.95
C PRO A 279 -11.02 12.28 12.56
N GLN A 280 -11.06 13.42 11.87
CA GLN A 280 -11.75 14.63 12.30
C GLN A 280 -12.97 14.88 11.42
N ILE A 281 -14.14 15.05 12.05
CA ILE A 281 -15.36 15.48 11.38
C ILE A 281 -15.53 16.98 11.60
N GLY A 282 -15.60 17.74 10.52
CA GLY A 282 -15.71 19.19 10.56
C GLY A 282 -15.41 19.80 9.21
N ALA A 283 -15.49 21.13 9.14
CA ALA A 283 -15.10 21.85 7.93
C ALA A 283 -13.58 21.85 7.77
N ASP A 284 -13.12 21.47 6.58
CA ASP A 284 -11.74 21.60 6.16
C ASP A 284 -11.38 23.10 5.95
N PRO A 285 -10.10 23.51 6.03
CA PRO A 285 -9.68 24.86 5.64
C PRO A 285 -10.18 25.30 4.26
N SER A 286 -10.32 24.37 3.30
CA SER A 286 -10.90 24.64 1.98
C SER A 286 -12.40 24.96 2.00
N GLU A 287 -13.12 24.59 3.07
CA GLU A 287 -14.56 24.80 3.23
C GLU A 287 -14.92 26.05 4.05
N GLN A 288 -13.92 26.81 4.52
CA GLN A 288 -14.14 27.98 5.38
C GLN A 288 -15.05 29.03 4.74
N GLU A 289 -14.92 29.25 3.43
CA GLU A 289 -15.83 30.13 2.70
C GLU A 289 -17.26 29.57 2.68
N GLY A 290 -17.42 28.25 2.53
CA GLY A 290 -18.72 27.59 2.56
C GLY A 290 -19.48 27.82 3.87
N LEU A 291 -18.77 27.97 5.00
CA LEU A 291 -19.39 28.24 6.31
C LEU A 291 -20.22 29.53 6.31
N ARG A 292 -19.76 30.59 5.63
CA ARG A 292 -20.50 31.87 5.58
C ARG A 292 -21.79 31.76 4.79
N PHE A 293 -21.90 30.77 3.91
CA PHE A 293 -23.11 30.53 3.11
C PHE A 293 -24.06 29.51 3.75
N ARG A 294 -23.87 29.17 5.03
CA ARG A 294 -24.87 28.40 5.78
C ARG A 294 -26.12 29.24 6.03
N ARG A 295 -27.24 28.59 6.30
CA ARG A 295 -28.49 29.31 6.59
C ARG A 295 -28.51 29.77 8.04
N SER A 296 -29.07 30.95 8.26
CA SER A 296 -29.44 31.44 9.58
C SER A 296 -30.71 32.30 9.48
N LEU A 297 -31.29 32.71 10.60
CA LEU A 297 -32.49 33.54 10.60
C LEU A 297 -32.11 34.99 10.26
N TYR A 298 -32.75 35.53 9.24
CA TYR A 298 -32.54 36.88 8.76
C TYR A 298 -33.87 37.60 8.63
N VAL A 299 -33.82 38.91 8.83
CA VAL A 299 -34.91 39.83 8.55
C VAL A 299 -35.00 40.01 7.04
N VAL A 300 -36.15 39.67 6.44
CA VAL A 300 -36.35 39.63 4.97
C VAL A 300 -37.26 40.73 4.43
N ALA A 301 -37.79 41.57 5.31
CA ALA A 301 -38.54 42.78 5.03
C ALA A 301 -38.18 43.84 6.10
N ASP A 302 -38.25 45.14 5.78
CA ASP A 302 -38.04 46.18 6.79
C ASP A 302 -39.12 46.07 7.88
N VAL A 303 -38.72 46.19 9.16
CA VAL A 303 -39.61 46.10 10.33
C VAL A 303 -39.37 47.28 11.28
N ARG A 304 -40.39 47.66 12.04
CA ARG A 304 -40.32 48.72 13.05
C ARG A 304 -40.25 48.14 14.47
N ALA A 305 -39.73 48.95 15.40
CA ALA A 305 -39.82 48.66 16.82
C ALA A 305 -41.29 48.44 17.22
N GLY A 306 -41.56 47.35 17.93
CA GLY A 306 -42.91 46.92 18.30
C GLY A 306 -43.57 45.92 17.35
N ASP A 307 -43.04 45.71 16.15
CA ASP A 307 -43.57 44.70 15.22
C ASP A 307 -43.29 43.27 15.73
N PRO A 308 -44.22 42.31 15.55
CA PRO A 308 -43.96 40.92 15.86
C PRO A 308 -43.07 40.26 14.79
N VAL A 309 -42.26 39.28 15.20
CA VAL A 309 -41.57 38.35 14.31
C VAL A 309 -42.58 37.40 13.69
N THR A 310 -42.64 37.35 12.37
CA THR A 310 -43.54 36.49 11.59
C THR A 310 -42.78 35.72 10.51
N VAL A 311 -43.46 34.76 9.87
CA VAL A 311 -42.86 33.95 8.78
C VAL A 311 -42.62 34.77 7.50
N GLU A 312 -43.30 35.92 7.37
CA GLU A 312 -43.17 36.84 6.25
C GLU A 312 -41.96 37.77 6.41
N ASN A 313 -41.62 38.18 7.65
CA ASN A 313 -40.55 39.14 7.92
C ASN A 313 -39.25 38.52 8.42
N VAL A 314 -39.27 37.29 8.95
CA VAL A 314 -38.07 36.52 9.32
C VAL A 314 -38.10 35.16 8.67
N ARG A 315 -37.00 34.80 8.00
CA ARG A 315 -36.85 33.49 7.36
C ARG A 315 -35.46 32.93 7.60
N SER A 316 -35.38 31.60 7.61
CA SER A 316 -34.10 30.92 7.42
C SER A 316 -33.65 31.16 5.99
N ILE A 317 -32.60 31.93 5.76
CA ILE A 317 -31.97 32.14 4.45
C ILE A 317 -30.44 32.16 4.61
N ARG A 318 -29.71 32.20 3.50
CA ARG A 318 -28.26 32.50 3.51
C ARG A 318 -28.07 34.02 3.54
N PRO A 319 -26.98 34.55 4.12
CA PRO A 319 -25.80 33.86 4.68
C PRO A 319 -25.97 33.42 6.15
N ALA A 320 -24.87 32.94 6.74
CA ALA A 320 -24.72 32.73 8.17
C ALA A 320 -24.56 34.09 8.88
N GLY A 321 -24.74 34.13 10.20
CA GLY A 321 -24.54 35.35 11.01
C GLY A 321 -25.74 35.72 11.87
N GLY A 322 -26.94 35.23 11.54
CA GLY A 322 -28.11 35.32 12.39
C GLY A 322 -28.28 34.11 13.31
N LEU A 323 -29.39 34.08 14.04
CA LEU A 323 -29.76 32.96 14.91
C LEU A 323 -29.87 31.63 14.14
N PRO A 324 -29.57 30.48 14.77
CA PRO A 324 -29.80 29.16 14.19
C PRO A 324 -31.23 29.00 13.63
N PRO A 325 -31.40 28.41 12.42
CA PRO A 325 -32.72 28.22 11.81
C PRO A 325 -33.75 27.50 12.69
N ASP A 326 -33.30 26.57 13.54
CA ASP A 326 -34.16 25.78 14.43
C ASP A 326 -34.88 26.64 15.49
N LEU A 327 -34.35 27.84 15.76
CA LEU A 327 -34.98 28.78 16.68
C LEU A 327 -36.18 29.50 16.09
N ILE A 328 -36.57 29.23 14.83
CA ILE A 328 -37.69 29.93 14.17
C ILE A 328 -38.96 29.87 15.02
N GLY A 329 -39.31 28.70 15.57
CA GLY A 329 -40.48 28.55 16.44
C GLY A 329 -40.38 29.32 17.75
N THR A 330 -39.16 29.56 18.26
CA THR A 330 -38.91 30.31 19.49
C THR A 330 -38.96 31.82 19.28
N VAL A 331 -38.60 32.29 18.08
CA VAL A 331 -38.59 33.72 17.75
C VAL A 331 -39.94 34.22 17.24
N LEU A 332 -40.75 33.36 16.60
CA LEU A 332 -42.09 33.73 16.12
C LEU A 332 -42.96 34.29 17.26
N GLY A 333 -43.59 35.43 17.00
CA GLY A 333 -44.42 36.15 17.96
C GLY A 333 -43.66 37.02 18.96
N ARG A 334 -42.32 36.96 19.03
CA ARG A 334 -41.52 37.95 19.76
C ARG A 334 -41.58 39.31 19.08
N THR A 335 -41.15 40.36 19.77
CA THR A 335 -41.34 41.74 19.31
C THR A 335 -40.00 42.41 19.05
N PHE A 336 -39.85 43.05 17.89
CA PHE A 336 -38.66 43.83 17.57
C PHE A 336 -38.49 45.00 18.54
N ARG A 337 -37.28 45.19 19.08
CA ARG A 337 -36.97 46.26 20.04
C ARG A 337 -36.61 47.58 19.38
N VAL A 338 -36.19 47.53 18.12
CA VAL A 338 -35.72 48.65 17.31
C VAL A 338 -36.20 48.46 15.88
N ASP A 339 -36.15 49.52 15.07
CA ASP A 339 -36.35 49.41 13.62
C ASP A 339 -35.20 48.60 13.01
N VAL A 340 -35.50 47.62 12.15
CA VAL A 340 -34.51 46.74 11.53
C VAL A 340 -34.72 46.66 10.02
N PRO A 341 -33.72 46.97 9.19
CA PRO A 341 -33.86 46.87 7.74
C PRO A 341 -33.79 45.42 7.24
N LYS A 342 -34.31 45.20 6.03
CA LYS A 342 -34.17 43.96 5.28
C LYS A 342 -32.70 43.62 5.07
N GLY A 343 -32.36 42.34 5.23
CA GLY A 343 -31.00 41.83 5.04
C GLY A 343 -30.16 41.83 6.31
N THR A 344 -30.73 42.19 7.45
CA THR A 344 -30.05 42.12 8.76
C THR A 344 -30.14 40.72 9.36
N PRO A 345 -29.03 40.16 9.89
CA PRO A 345 -29.08 38.92 10.66
C PRO A 345 -29.96 39.11 11.90
N LEU A 346 -30.91 38.20 12.12
CA LEU A 346 -31.70 38.24 13.34
C LEU A 346 -30.82 37.81 14.51
N THR A 347 -30.76 38.61 15.57
CA THR A 347 -30.08 38.29 16.84
C THR A 347 -31.05 38.48 18.00
N TRP A 348 -30.75 37.92 19.17
CA TRP A 348 -31.62 38.05 20.35
C TRP A 348 -31.77 39.50 20.83
N ASP A 349 -30.77 40.36 20.59
CA ASP A 349 -30.82 41.77 20.99
C ASP A 349 -31.84 42.58 20.19
N LEU A 350 -32.22 42.08 19.00
CA LEU A 350 -33.22 42.72 18.15
C LEU A 350 -34.66 42.41 18.60
N ILE A 351 -34.90 41.37 19.43
CA ILE A 351 -36.25 40.82 19.75
C ILE A 351 -36.45 40.41 21.23
#